data_AF-A0A932VD04-F1
#
_entry.id   AF-A0A932VD04-F1
#
_cell.length_a   1.000
_cell.length_b   1.000
_cell.length_c   1.000
_cell.angle_alpha   90.00
_cell.angle_beta   90.00
_cell.angle_gamma   90.00
#
_symmetry.space_group_name_H-M   'P 1'
#
loop_
_entity.id
_entity.type
_entity.pdbx_description
1 polymer ?
#
loop_
_entity_poly.entity_id
_entity_poly.type
_entity_poly.pdbx_seq_one_letter_code
_entity_poly.pdbx_strand_id
1 'polypeptide(L)'
;MASALLRLSDAFGFLFFAIFFAMATSAAASAAPTIYAPADGGNVLGRDLVVDVRGCAKTQGDLVAYLDDVRVLAYWVPGRYRGQWLAKLELGRDGVHVLRFTGRCRATAIFSSSRTGTLEIASRLAAHYLAAHPARKMAWDWGPAVFLYGLYRLDPYSPDVRAFQRHWARKGVSAPDKNDAVPAALTALALARDQGDQLGLESARTVAHYVLTEPRNKLGAIDHLGHNFFHFLYGDSIWVDSLMMIGVFGAQWASYTHDAATLDFAARQPGIYASVLQDPATGLFRHAWKITKGVAIPKSPAFWLRGNGWVITSIAEILDELPPTHPRREELLGIFRRTVAGLLACQQPNGLWDSLANLPGATYGETSGTSLSAYAIAKGVHRGWLPAENMARAKLAFAGVTARLLPKRSGSGALLYSMPRISWSTNPMPKFGYTLIPAVSDMSYGVGAYLLAAAELQNEEF
;
A
#
# COMPACT_ATOMS: atom_id res chain seq x y z
N MET A 1 21.09 27.11 68.97
CA MET A 1 20.20 27.68 67.94
C MET A 1 19.24 26.61 67.46
N ALA A 2 18.35 26.24 68.38
CA ALA A 2 17.25 25.34 68.19
C ALA A 2 16.01 26.15 68.55
N SER A 3 15.24 26.56 67.54
CA SER A 3 13.83 26.93 67.65
C SER A 3 13.38 27.47 66.31
N ALA A 4 12.71 26.61 65.54
CA ALA A 4 11.61 26.94 64.61
C ALA A 4 11.51 25.88 63.51
N LEU A 5 11.38 24.62 63.92
CA LEU A 5 10.47 23.68 63.26
C LEU A 5 9.07 24.29 63.33
N LEU A 6 8.74 25.17 62.39
CA LEU A 6 7.41 25.72 62.06
C LEU A 6 7.64 26.94 61.17
N ARG A 7 7.81 26.70 59.87
CA ARG A 7 7.57 27.62 58.73
C ARG A 7 8.29 27.07 57.50
N LEU A 8 7.61 26.17 56.79
CA LEU A 8 7.65 25.99 55.33
C LEU A 8 6.72 24.81 54.93
N SER A 9 5.55 24.73 55.59
CA SER A 9 4.42 23.90 55.17
C SER A 9 3.45 24.63 54.24
N ASP A 10 3.76 25.86 53.83
CA ASP A 10 2.86 26.72 53.04
C ASP A 10 3.30 26.90 51.58
N ALA A 11 3.98 25.90 51.00
CA ALA A 11 4.36 25.89 49.58
C ALA A 11 4.03 24.59 48.85
N PHE A 12 3.26 23.68 49.44
CA PHE A 12 2.93 22.37 48.85
C PHE A 12 1.46 21.96 48.93
N GLY A 13 0.54 22.91 49.17
CA GLY A 13 -0.85 22.57 49.46
C GLY A 13 -1.87 23.58 48.98
N PHE A 14 -1.75 24.15 47.77
CA PHE A 14 -2.83 24.95 47.16
C PHE A 14 -2.82 24.89 45.62
N LEU A 15 -2.65 23.70 45.05
CA LEU A 15 -2.97 23.42 43.64
C LEU A 15 -3.82 22.15 43.51
N PHE A 16 -4.82 22.03 44.37
CA PHE A 16 -5.92 21.07 44.23
C PHE A 16 -7.21 21.79 44.62
N PHE A 17 -8.24 21.63 43.78
CA PHE A 17 -9.61 22.10 43.97
C PHE A 17 -9.90 23.60 43.79
N ALA A 18 -9.97 24.02 42.52
CA ALA A 18 -10.99 24.95 42.05
C ALA A 18 -11.30 24.65 40.57
N ILE A 19 -11.82 23.44 40.29
CA ILE A 19 -12.51 23.16 39.03
C ILE A 19 -13.83 23.93 39.09
N PHE A 20 -13.81 25.16 38.57
CA PHE A 20 -15.04 25.86 38.27
C PHE A 20 -15.77 25.08 37.18
N PHE A 21 -16.92 24.54 37.57
CA PHE A 21 -17.90 23.93 36.70
C PHE A 21 -18.53 25.03 35.82
N ALA A 22 -17.80 25.48 34.80
CA ALA A 22 -18.43 26.13 33.67
C ALA A 22 -19.15 25.02 32.90
N MET A 23 -20.45 24.83 33.19
CA MET A 23 -21.36 24.26 32.21
C MET A 23 -21.38 25.19 31.00
N ALA A 24 -20.36 25.08 30.16
CA ALA A 24 -20.55 25.28 28.74
C ALA A 24 -21.47 24.15 28.33
N THR A 25 -22.76 24.45 28.22
CA THR A 25 -23.60 23.79 27.23
C THR A 25 -22.91 23.99 25.90
N SER A 26 -21.98 23.09 25.56
CA SER A 26 -21.55 22.95 24.18
C SER A 26 -22.80 22.49 23.46
N ALA A 27 -23.56 23.44 22.90
CA ALA A 27 -24.34 23.17 21.73
C ALA A 27 -23.39 22.42 20.82
N ALA A 28 -23.67 21.12 20.60
CA ALA A 28 -22.91 20.32 19.67
C ALA A 28 -23.04 21.06 18.34
N ALA A 29 -22.01 21.83 17.99
CA ALA A 29 -21.93 22.48 16.70
C ALA A 29 -22.03 21.35 15.70
N SER A 30 -23.18 21.29 15.02
CA SER A 30 -23.39 20.40 13.89
C SER A 30 -22.23 20.68 12.93
N ALA A 31 -21.20 19.84 12.95
CA ALA A 31 -20.06 19.98 12.07
C ALA A 31 -20.60 20.08 10.64
N ALA A 32 -20.30 21.19 9.96
CA ALA A 32 -20.64 21.36 8.56
C ALA A 32 -20.10 20.16 7.76
N PRO A 33 -20.86 19.61 6.81
CA PRO A 33 -20.41 18.47 6.06
C PRO A 33 -19.18 18.83 5.24
N THR A 34 -18.15 17.99 5.29
CA THR A 34 -16.92 18.14 4.50
C THR A 34 -16.87 17.06 3.42
N ILE A 35 -16.60 17.47 2.18
CA ILE A 35 -16.31 16.57 1.06
C ILE A 35 -14.79 16.29 1.06
N TYR A 36 -14.38 15.03 1.11
CA TYR A 36 -12.97 14.63 1.10
C TYR A 36 -12.46 14.16 -0.27
N ALA A 37 -13.38 13.73 -1.14
CA ALA A 37 -13.09 13.30 -2.49
C ALA A 37 -14.33 13.61 -3.35
N PRO A 38 -14.18 14.12 -4.59
CA PRO A 38 -12.94 14.74 -5.05
C PRO A 38 -12.72 16.00 -4.19
N ALA A 39 -11.51 16.17 -3.65
CA ALA A 39 -11.16 17.45 -3.05
C ALA A 39 -11.11 18.53 -4.14
N ASP A 40 -10.97 19.80 -3.78
CA ASP A 40 -10.74 20.82 -4.81
C ASP A 40 -9.50 20.46 -5.64
N GLY A 41 -9.69 20.29 -6.96
CA GLY A 41 -8.65 19.78 -7.88
C GLY A 41 -8.38 18.26 -7.80
N GLY A 42 -9.25 17.48 -7.18
CA GLY A 42 -9.16 16.01 -7.11
C GLY A 42 -9.56 15.33 -8.42
N ASN A 43 -8.98 14.15 -8.68
CA ASN A 43 -9.25 13.38 -9.90
C ASN A 43 -10.46 12.47 -9.73
N VAL A 44 -11.20 12.27 -10.82
CA VAL A 44 -12.20 11.20 -10.94
C VAL A 44 -11.72 10.23 -11.99
N LEU A 45 -11.71 8.95 -11.66
CA LEU A 45 -11.35 7.91 -12.60
C LEU A 45 -12.62 7.25 -13.11
N GLY A 46 -12.90 7.46 -14.39
CA GLY A 46 -14.08 6.95 -15.05
C GLY A 46 -15.29 7.87 -15.05
N ARG A 47 -16.46 7.30 -15.33
CA ARG A 47 -17.74 8.03 -15.30
C ARG A 47 -18.32 8.12 -13.89
N ASP A 48 -17.85 7.28 -12.97
CA ASP A 48 -18.39 7.22 -11.62
C ASP A 48 -17.55 8.03 -10.64
N LEU A 49 -18.18 9.02 -10.03
CA LEU A 49 -17.62 9.79 -8.93
C LEU A 49 -18.08 9.20 -7.59
N VAL A 50 -17.12 8.75 -6.77
CA VAL A 50 -17.37 8.34 -5.37
C VAL A 50 -16.92 9.45 -4.43
N VAL A 51 -17.87 10.00 -3.68
CA VAL A 51 -17.69 11.16 -2.82
C VAL A 51 -17.77 10.76 -1.37
N ASP A 52 -16.74 11.11 -0.59
CA ASP A 52 -16.73 10.92 0.85
C ASP A 52 -17.22 12.18 1.57
N VAL A 53 -18.40 12.10 2.16
CA VAL A 53 -19.07 13.19 2.88
C VAL A 53 -19.11 12.83 4.37
N ARG A 54 -18.47 13.63 5.23
CA ARG A 54 -18.57 13.46 6.69
C ARG A 54 -19.27 14.65 7.33
N GLY A 55 -20.18 14.40 8.27
CA GLY A 55 -20.82 15.45 9.05
C GLY A 55 -22.25 15.12 9.49
N CYS A 56 -23.14 16.12 9.39
CA CYS A 56 -24.48 16.13 9.97
C CYS A 56 -25.54 15.20 9.32
N ALA A 57 -25.26 14.61 8.16
CA ALA A 57 -26.22 13.74 7.48
C ALA A 57 -26.44 12.48 8.32
N LYS A 58 -27.71 12.18 8.66
CA LYS A 58 -28.08 11.04 9.51
C LYS A 58 -28.75 9.92 8.73
N THR A 59 -29.27 10.21 7.54
CA THR A 59 -30.00 9.27 6.68
C THR A 59 -29.71 9.53 5.19
N GLN A 60 -30.01 8.53 4.37
CA GLN A 60 -29.81 8.53 2.91
C GLN A 60 -30.52 9.69 2.17
N GLY A 61 -31.57 10.26 2.77
CA GLY A 61 -32.39 11.34 2.19
C GLY A 61 -32.05 12.76 2.68
N ASP A 62 -31.06 12.92 3.57
CA ASP A 62 -30.75 14.24 4.16
C ASP A 62 -30.00 15.18 3.19
N LEU A 63 -29.46 14.65 2.08
CA LEU A 63 -28.65 15.38 1.11
C LEU A 63 -29.13 15.13 -0.34
N VAL A 64 -29.41 16.22 -1.04
CA VAL A 64 -29.67 16.26 -2.48
C VAL A 64 -28.40 16.71 -3.19
N ALA A 65 -27.95 15.95 -4.18
CA ALA A 65 -26.77 16.25 -4.96
C ALA A 65 -27.12 17.07 -6.22
N TYR A 66 -26.32 18.09 -6.47
CA TYR A 66 -26.35 18.90 -7.69
C TYR A 66 -24.95 18.87 -8.29
N LEU A 67 -24.85 18.50 -9.57
CA LEU A 67 -23.63 18.57 -10.36
C LEU A 67 -23.85 19.61 -11.45
N ASP A 68 -23.03 20.66 -11.48
CA ASP A 68 -23.13 21.76 -12.45
C ASP A 68 -24.53 22.37 -12.49
N ASP A 69 -25.10 22.63 -11.30
CA ASP A 69 -26.46 23.15 -11.09
C ASP A 69 -27.59 22.21 -11.53
N VAL A 70 -27.29 21.01 -12.04
CA VAL A 70 -28.26 19.97 -12.38
C VAL A 70 -28.42 19.01 -11.21
N ARG A 71 -29.66 18.78 -10.78
CA ARG A 71 -29.96 17.76 -9.77
C ARG A 71 -29.62 16.37 -10.33
N VAL A 72 -28.79 15.62 -9.60
CA VAL A 72 -28.36 14.28 -9.99
C VAL A 72 -28.77 13.24 -8.96
N LEU A 73 -28.95 12.00 -9.41
CA LEU A 73 -29.17 10.88 -8.51
C LEU A 73 -27.84 10.52 -7.84
N ALA A 74 -27.84 10.48 -6.52
CA ALA A 74 -26.71 10.03 -5.72
C ALA A 74 -27.08 8.70 -5.07
N TYR A 75 -26.31 7.65 -5.36
CA TYR A 75 -26.42 6.39 -4.63
C TYR A 75 -25.60 6.49 -3.36
N TRP A 76 -26.31 6.63 -2.25
CA TRP A 76 -25.70 6.79 -0.94
C TRP A 76 -25.56 5.45 -0.24
N VAL A 77 -24.38 5.18 0.29
CA VAL A 77 -24.15 4.10 1.25
C VAL A 77 -23.59 4.67 2.55
N PRO A 78 -24.02 4.17 3.71
CA PRO A 78 -23.37 4.55 4.96
C PRO A 78 -21.89 4.14 4.88
N GLY A 79 -21.03 5.09 5.21
CA GLY A 79 -19.61 4.83 5.39
C GLY A 79 -19.37 3.98 6.63
N ARG A 80 -18.16 3.43 6.74
CA ARG A 80 -17.80 2.57 7.89
C ARG A 80 -17.56 3.37 9.18
N TYR A 81 -17.49 4.71 9.08
CA TYR A 81 -17.27 5.65 10.18
C TYR A 81 -18.58 6.34 10.55
N ARG A 82 -18.77 6.64 11.84
CA ARG A 82 -19.96 7.37 12.33
C ARG A 82 -20.06 8.74 11.66
N GLY A 83 -21.21 8.99 11.00
CA GLY A 83 -21.46 10.25 10.29
C GLY A 83 -20.75 10.37 8.94
N GLN A 84 -20.15 9.30 8.43
CA GLN A 84 -19.64 9.23 7.06
C GLN A 84 -20.69 8.66 6.12
N TRP A 85 -20.82 9.27 4.96
CA TRP A 85 -21.64 8.83 3.85
C TRP A 85 -20.81 8.84 2.58
N LEU A 86 -21.02 7.83 1.73
CA LEU A 86 -20.39 7.75 0.43
C LEU A 86 -21.47 7.88 -0.64
N ALA A 87 -21.38 8.92 -1.47
CA ALA A 87 -22.26 9.11 -2.61
C ALA A 87 -21.56 8.67 -3.89
N LYS A 88 -22.21 7.80 -4.66
CA LYS A 88 -21.82 7.52 -6.05
C LYS A 88 -22.70 8.35 -7.00
N LEU A 89 -22.07 9.07 -7.91
CA LEU A 89 -22.69 9.96 -8.90
C LEU A 89 -22.08 9.66 -10.27
N GLU A 90 -22.86 9.79 -11.34
CA GLU A 90 -22.33 9.66 -12.70
C GLU A 90 -21.94 11.04 -13.27
N LEU A 91 -20.76 11.14 -13.87
CA LEU A 91 -20.28 12.28 -14.64
C LEU A 91 -20.67 12.09 -16.12
N GLY A 92 -21.47 13.01 -16.62
CA GLY A 92 -21.92 13.00 -18.02
C GLY A 92 -20.88 13.53 -19.03
N ARG A 93 -19.90 14.31 -18.58
CA ARG A 93 -18.92 15.00 -19.44
C ARG A 93 -17.62 15.29 -18.70
N ASP A 94 -16.59 15.59 -19.47
CA ASP A 94 -15.31 16.09 -18.96
C ASP A 94 -15.39 17.60 -18.67
N GLY A 95 -14.48 18.10 -17.83
CA GLY A 95 -14.27 19.52 -17.57
C GLY A 95 -14.30 19.90 -16.08
N VAL A 96 -14.44 21.19 -15.82
CA VAL A 96 -14.63 21.69 -14.44
C VAL A 96 -16.07 21.46 -14.03
N HIS A 97 -16.23 20.94 -12.82
CA HIS A 97 -17.49 20.61 -12.21
C HIS A 97 -17.66 21.30 -10.86
N VAL A 98 -18.89 21.68 -10.55
CA VAL A 98 -19.30 22.15 -9.22
C VAL A 98 -20.29 21.14 -8.64
N LEU A 99 -19.83 20.36 -7.65
CA LEU A 99 -20.69 19.45 -6.90
C LEU A 99 -21.18 20.15 -5.64
N ARG A 100 -22.51 20.25 -5.48
CA ARG A 100 -23.15 20.78 -4.27
C ARG A 100 -24.06 19.73 -3.64
N PHE A 101 -23.92 19.54 -2.35
CA PHE A 101 -24.94 18.85 -1.54
C PHE A 101 -25.77 19.89 -0.80
N THR A 102 -27.09 19.77 -0.88
CA THR A 102 -28.04 20.65 -0.20
C THR A 102 -29.06 19.83 0.59
N GLY A 103 -29.67 20.39 1.64
CA GLY A 103 -30.59 19.69 2.52
C GLY A 103 -30.47 20.24 3.94
N ARG A 104 -30.39 19.35 4.94
CA ARG A 104 -30.14 19.77 6.34
C ARG A 104 -28.80 20.49 6.53
N CYS A 105 -27.84 20.25 5.64
CA CYS A 105 -26.57 20.95 5.59
C CYS A 105 -26.13 21.17 4.14
N ARG A 106 -25.06 21.96 3.97
CA ARG A 106 -24.51 22.32 2.66
C ARG A 106 -23.03 22.02 2.58
N ALA A 107 -22.60 21.45 1.46
CA ALA A 107 -21.20 21.29 1.09
C ALA A 107 -21.05 21.55 -0.40
N THR A 108 -19.92 22.13 -0.80
CA THR A 108 -19.56 22.38 -2.20
C THR A 108 -18.14 21.92 -2.44
N ALA A 109 -17.88 21.28 -3.57
CA ALA A 109 -16.56 20.95 -4.07
C ALA A 109 -16.45 21.37 -5.54
N ILE A 110 -15.28 21.89 -5.93
CA ILE A 110 -14.97 22.23 -7.32
C ILE A 110 -13.83 21.33 -7.80
N PHE A 111 -14.12 20.47 -8.77
CA PHE A 111 -13.14 19.52 -9.27
C PHE A 111 -13.11 19.51 -10.78
N SER A 112 -12.02 18.97 -11.34
CA SER A 112 -11.89 18.76 -12.78
C SER A 112 -11.93 17.28 -13.09
N SER A 113 -12.64 16.90 -14.15
CA SER A 113 -12.58 15.57 -14.73
C SER A 113 -11.98 15.65 -16.14
N SER A 114 -11.22 14.63 -16.50
CA SER A 114 -10.74 14.41 -17.86
C SER A 114 -10.56 12.92 -18.08
N ARG A 115 -11.05 12.39 -19.19
CA ARG A 115 -10.76 11.03 -19.61
C ARG A 115 -9.28 10.93 -19.97
N THR A 116 -8.52 10.32 -19.06
CA THR A 116 -7.10 10.03 -19.23
C THR A 116 -6.91 8.56 -18.90
N GLY A 117 -6.02 7.89 -19.63
CA GLY A 117 -5.67 6.50 -19.32
C GLY A 117 -4.97 6.43 -17.96
N THR A 118 -5.07 5.28 -17.28
CA THR A 118 -4.36 5.04 -16.00
C THR A 118 -2.86 5.35 -16.11
N LEU A 119 -2.28 5.07 -17.28
CA LEU A 119 -0.87 5.29 -17.59
C LEU A 119 -0.48 6.77 -17.51
N GLU A 120 -1.32 7.68 -17.99
CA GLU A 120 -0.96 9.10 -18.01
C GLU A 120 -0.83 9.68 -16.59
N ILE A 121 -1.78 9.35 -15.71
CA ILE A 121 -1.73 9.75 -14.29
C ILE A 121 -0.50 9.13 -13.62
N ALA A 122 -0.25 7.84 -13.86
CA ALA A 122 0.91 7.14 -13.33
C ALA A 122 2.24 7.73 -13.82
N SER A 123 2.36 8.07 -15.11
CA SER A 123 3.55 8.73 -15.67
C SER A 123 3.78 10.10 -15.05
N ARG A 124 2.73 10.89 -14.82
CA ARG A 124 2.84 12.20 -14.14
C ARG A 124 3.24 12.07 -12.67
N LEU A 125 2.75 11.04 -11.97
CA LEU A 125 3.18 10.72 -10.61
C LEU A 125 4.66 10.26 -10.58
N ALA A 126 5.06 9.40 -11.51
CA ALA A 126 6.44 8.95 -11.64
C ALA A 126 7.41 10.11 -11.95
N ALA A 127 7.01 11.02 -12.85
CA ALA A 127 7.79 12.21 -13.18
C ALA A 127 7.97 13.15 -11.98
N HIS A 128 6.93 13.37 -11.17
CA HIS A 128 7.04 14.10 -9.90
C HIS A 128 8.05 13.45 -8.96
N TYR A 129 7.94 12.13 -8.77
CA TYR A 129 8.83 11.39 -7.88
C TYR A 129 10.30 11.45 -8.34
N LEU A 130 10.55 11.23 -9.64
CA LEU A 130 11.89 11.25 -10.24
C LEU A 130 12.54 12.64 -10.22
N ALA A 131 11.75 13.72 -10.34
CA ALA A 131 12.25 15.08 -10.23
C ALA A 131 12.87 15.36 -8.85
N ALA A 132 12.25 14.83 -7.78
CA ALA A 132 12.76 14.94 -6.42
C ALA A 132 13.82 13.87 -6.09
N HIS A 133 13.74 12.70 -6.72
CA HIS A 133 14.58 11.53 -6.44
C HIS A 133 15.17 10.96 -7.74
N PRO A 134 16.25 11.55 -8.29
CA PRO A 134 16.85 11.04 -9.51
C PRO A 134 17.30 9.59 -9.35
N ALA A 135 16.96 8.71 -10.30
CA ALA A 135 17.20 7.27 -10.19
C ALA A 135 18.66 6.90 -9.89
N ARG A 136 19.63 7.57 -10.51
CA ARG A 136 21.07 7.38 -10.26
C ARG A 136 21.54 7.70 -8.83
N LYS A 137 20.72 8.38 -8.03
CA LYS A 137 21.01 8.73 -6.62
C LYS A 137 20.27 7.81 -5.64
N MET A 138 19.42 6.91 -6.12
CA MET A 138 18.66 6.00 -5.27
C MET A 138 19.57 4.91 -4.68
N ALA A 139 19.32 4.57 -3.43
CA ALA A 139 20.00 3.47 -2.75
C ALA A 139 19.62 2.10 -3.34
N TRP A 140 20.54 1.14 -3.24
CA TRP A 140 20.27 -0.28 -3.48
C TRP A 140 19.52 -0.86 -2.27
N ASP A 141 18.20 -0.69 -2.24
CA ASP A 141 17.34 -1.16 -1.14
C ASP A 141 15.90 -1.34 -1.66
N TRP A 142 15.04 -2.00 -0.88
CA TRP A 142 13.68 -2.41 -1.29
C TRP A 142 12.79 -1.25 -1.71
N GLY A 143 12.89 -0.09 -1.04
CA GLY A 143 12.02 1.05 -1.31
C GLY A 143 12.16 1.53 -2.76
N PRO A 144 13.34 2.03 -3.16
CA PRO A 144 13.63 2.37 -4.55
C PRO A 144 13.37 1.23 -5.53
N ALA A 145 13.66 -0.01 -5.15
CA ALA A 145 13.45 -1.16 -6.02
C ALA A 145 11.99 -1.35 -6.42
N VAL A 146 11.05 -1.24 -5.47
CA VAL A 146 9.60 -1.32 -5.77
C VAL A 146 9.17 -0.19 -6.70
N PHE A 147 9.67 1.04 -6.49
CA PHE A 147 9.42 2.15 -7.40
C PHE A 147 9.88 1.84 -8.81
N LEU A 148 11.13 1.40 -8.97
CA LEU A 148 11.72 1.11 -10.27
C LEU A 148 11.06 -0.10 -10.93
N TYR A 149 10.63 -1.09 -10.16
CA TYR A 149 9.88 -2.23 -10.68
C TYR A 149 8.51 -1.80 -11.20
N GLY A 150 7.78 -0.97 -10.45
CA GLY A 150 6.53 -0.36 -10.94
C GLY A 150 6.74 0.52 -12.18
N LEU A 151 7.81 1.32 -12.21
CA LEU A 151 8.17 2.16 -13.36
C LEU A 151 8.50 1.31 -14.59
N TYR A 152 9.23 0.22 -14.42
CA TYR A 152 9.53 -0.71 -15.50
C TYR A 152 8.27 -1.37 -16.07
N ARG A 153 7.32 -1.77 -15.21
CA ARG A 153 6.04 -2.36 -15.66
C ARG A 153 5.16 -1.34 -16.39
N LEU A 154 5.26 -0.05 -16.02
CA LEU A 154 4.59 1.06 -16.69
C LEU A 154 5.25 1.41 -18.05
N ASP A 155 6.57 1.51 -18.06
CA ASP A 155 7.41 1.84 -19.22
C ASP A 155 8.68 0.97 -19.20
N PRO A 156 8.67 -0.18 -19.92
CA PRO A 156 9.84 -1.06 -20.00
C PRO A 156 11.07 -0.38 -20.59
N TYR A 157 10.90 0.72 -21.32
CA TYR A 157 11.99 1.48 -21.94
C TYR A 157 12.39 2.72 -21.13
N SER A 158 11.97 2.81 -19.87
CA SER A 158 12.33 3.93 -19.00
C SER A 158 13.85 4.13 -18.93
N PRO A 159 14.37 5.33 -19.28
CA PRO A 159 15.79 5.64 -19.16
C PRO A 159 16.25 5.66 -17.69
N ASP A 160 15.34 5.93 -16.75
CA ASP A 160 15.63 6.01 -15.32
C ASP A 160 15.94 4.63 -14.72
N VAL A 161 15.19 3.59 -15.13
CA VAL A 161 15.45 2.20 -14.71
C VAL A 161 16.84 1.76 -15.19
N ARG A 162 17.17 2.03 -16.46
CA ARG A 162 18.52 1.77 -17.00
C ARG A 162 19.60 2.60 -16.31
N ALA A 163 19.33 3.85 -15.99
CA ALA A 163 20.29 4.72 -15.31
C ALA A 163 20.62 4.22 -13.90
N PHE A 164 19.62 3.75 -13.15
CA PHE A 164 19.82 3.10 -11.86
C PHE A 164 20.70 1.85 -11.97
N GLN A 165 20.35 0.92 -12.88
CA GLN A 165 21.10 -0.32 -13.02
C GLN A 165 22.53 -0.09 -13.53
N ARG A 166 22.72 0.84 -14.47
CA ARG A 166 24.06 1.26 -14.92
C ARG A 166 24.90 1.88 -13.81
N HIS A 167 24.28 2.67 -12.92
CA HIS A 167 25.00 3.26 -11.79
C HIS A 167 25.54 2.18 -10.85
N TRP A 168 24.69 1.24 -10.44
CA TRP A 168 25.07 0.18 -9.49
C TRP A 168 25.96 -0.89 -10.11
N ALA A 169 25.78 -1.23 -11.38
CA ALA A 169 26.70 -2.11 -12.11
C ALA A 169 28.13 -1.55 -12.13
N ARG A 170 28.30 -0.24 -12.34
CA ARG A 170 29.61 0.42 -12.32
C ARG A 170 30.21 0.54 -10.92
N LYS A 171 29.37 0.80 -9.92
CA LYS A 171 29.80 0.92 -8.52
C LYS A 171 30.21 -0.44 -7.93
N GLY A 172 29.65 -1.52 -8.47
CA GLY A 172 29.70 -2.85 -7.87
C GLY A 172 28.62 -2.97 -6.79
N VAL A 173 27.91 -4.10 -6.80
CA VAL A 173 26.93 -4.45 -5.77
C VAL A 173 27.57 -5.50 -4.86
N SER A 174 27.65 -5.18 -3.57
CA SER A 174 28.07 -6.12 -2.54
C SER A 174 27.01 -7.20 -2.33
N ALA A 175 27.42 -8.35 -1.81
CA ALA A 175 26.48 -9.36 -1.35
C ALA A 175 25.49 -8.75 -0.34
N PRO A 176 24.17 -8.98 -0.49
CA PRO A 176 23.17 -8.58 0.50
C PRO A 176 23.50 -9.10 1.90
N ASP A 177 23.20 -8.29 2.91
CA ASP A 177 23.26 -8.67 4.33
C ASP A 177 21.86 -8.86 4.94
N LYS A 178 20.79 -8.56 4.19
CA LYS A 178 19.38 -8.68 4.60
C LYS A 178 18.49 -8.88 3.37
N ASN A 179 17.29 -9.41 3.58
CA ASN A 179 16.32 -9.62 2.51
C ASN A 179 15.96 -8.33 1.77
N ASP A 180 15.87 -7.21 2.48
CA ASP A 180 15.54 -5.88 1.94
C ASP A 180 16.45 -5.39 0.79
N ALA A 181 17.69 -5.89 0.68
CA ALA A 181 18.59 -5.51 -0.41
C ALA A 181 18.40 -6.34 -1.70
N VAL A 182 17.58 -7.39 -1.66
CA VAL A 182 17.35 -8.31 -2.79
C VAL A 182 16.50 -7.70 -3.92
N PRO A 183 15.38 -6.98 -3.66
CA PRO A 183 14.48 -6.49 -4.71
C PRO A 183 15.14 -5.58 -5.75
N ALA A 184 16.21 -4.88 -5.41
CA ALA A 184 16.89 -3.96 -6.33
C ALA A 184 17.45 -4.68 -7.58
N ALA A 185 17.64 -6.00 -7.50
CA ALA A 185 18.01 -6.83 -8.64
C ALA A 185 16.83 -7.19 -9.58
N LEU A 186 15.57 -6.99 -9.18
CA LEU A 186 14.40 -7.35 -10.00
C LEU A 186 14.42 -6.65 -11.36
N THR A 187 14.73 -5.34 -11.38
CA THR A 187 14.75 -4.59 -12.65
C THR A 187 15.97 -4.88 -13.50
N ALA A 188 17.10 -5.29 -12.91
CA ALA A 188 18.23 -5.82 -13.69
C ALA A 188 17.83 -7.11 -14.41
N LEU A 189 17.15 -8.02 -13.70
CA LEU A 189 16.68 -9.27 -14.25
C LEU A 189 15.63 -9.04 -15.35
N ALA A 190 14.66 -8.15 -15.12
CA ALA A 190 13.64 -7.83 -16.10
C ALA A 190 14.24 -7.21 -17.38
N LEU A 191 15.22 -6.31 -17.26
CA LEU A 191 15.96 -5.76 -18.41
C LEU A 191 16.73 -6.84 -19.18
N ALA A 192 17.40 -7.76 -18.48
CA ALA A 192 18.11 -8.87 -19.11
C ALA A 192 17.16 -9.81 -19.85
N ARG A 193 16.03 -10.17 -19.22
CA ARG A 193 15.01 -11.09 -19.75
C ARG A 193 14.32 -10.51 -20.99
N ASP A 194 13.83 -9.28 -20.90
CA ASP A 194 12.91 -8.75 -21.93
C ASP A 194 13.64 -7.97 -23.02
N GLN A 195 14.87 -7.50 -22.76
CA GLN A 195 15.62 -6.62 -23.66
C GLN A 195 17.06 -7.08 -23.93
N GLY A 196 17.49 -8.18 -23.31
CA GLY A 196 18.86 -8.69 -23.44
C GLY A 196 19.91 -7.79 -22.79
N ASP A 197 19.55 -6.80 -21.98
CA ASP A 197 20.51 -5.90 -21.32
C ASP A 197 21.22 -6.63 -20.17
N GLN A 198 22.47 -7.03 -20.45
CA GLN A 198 23.29 -7.80 -19.52
C GLN A 198 23.99 -6.93 -18.45
N LEU A 199 23.89 -5.60 -18.52
CA LEU A 199 24.71 -4.70 -17.70
C LEU A 199 24.47 -4.89 -16.19
N GLY A 200 23.22 -5.10 -15.78
CA GLY A 200 22.84 -5.34 -14.39
C GLY A 200 22.89 -6.82 -13.97
N LEU A 201 23.16 -7.75 -14.90
CA LEU A 201 22.98 -9.18 -14.62
C LEU A 201 24.00 -9.70 -13.60
N GLU A 202 25.22 -9.18 -13.59
CA GLU A 202 26.20 -9.53 -12.54
C GLU A 202 25.71 -9.12 -11.15
N SER A 203 25.10 -7.93 -11.01
CA SER A 203 24.48 -7.50 -9.76
C SER A 203 23.34 -8.43 -9.35
N ALA A 204 22.51 -8.86 -10.31
CA ALA A 204 21.46 -9.85 -10.05
C ALA A 204 22.03 -11.21 -9.64
N ARG A 205 23.16 -11.65 -10.23
CA ARG A 205 23.83 -12.89 -9.86
C ARG A 205 24.38 -12.84 -8.43
N THR A 206 24.97 -11.72 -8.01
CA THR A 206 25.41 -11.52 -6.62
C THR A 206 24.25 -11.65 -5.64
N VAL A 207 23.11 -11.06 -5.98
CA VAL A 207 21.89 -11.15 -5.17
C VAL A 207 21.31 -12.57 -5.16
N ALA A 208 21.28 -13.25 -6.31
CA ALA A 208 20.83 -14.64 -6.41
C ALA A 208 21.70 -15.58 -5.57
N HIS A 209 23.02 -15.35 -5.54
CA HIS A 209 23.91 -16.11 -4.68
C HIS A 209 23.47 -16.02 -3.21
N TYR A 210 23.12 -14.84 -2.71
CA TYR A 210 22.58 -14.68 -1.36
C TYR A 210 21.30 -15.51 -1.15
N VAL A 211 20.29 -15.39 -2.03
CA VAL A 211 19.05 -16.17 -1.91
C VAL A 211 19.30 -17.69 -1.93
N LEU A 212 20.34 -18.12 -2.65
CA LEU A 212 20.75 -19.51 -2.79
C LEU A 212 21.52 -20.05 -1.59
N THR A 213 22.41 -19.26 -0.99
CA THR A 213 23.37 -19.75 0.01
C THR A 213 23.04 -19.33 1.43
N GLU A 214 22.22 -18.30 1.62
CA GLU A 214 21.86 -17.81 2.95
C GLU A 214 21.22 -18.93 3.78
N PRO A 215 21.60 -19.08 5.07
CA PRO A 215 21.06 -20.12 5.93
C PRO A 215 19.53 -20.04 6.05
N ARG A 216 18.89 -21.21 5.97
CA ARG A 216 17.45 -21.33 6.19
C ARG A 216 17.22 -21.61 7.67
N ASN A 217 16.24 -20.95 8.25
CA ASN A 217 15.78 -21.23 9.60
C ASN A 217 15.04 -22.58 9.67
N LYS A 218 14.61 -22.97 10.88
CA LYS A 218 13.92 -24.25 11.12
C LYS A 218 12.61 -24.45 10.34
N LEU A 219 12.05 -23.40 9.74
CA LEU A 219 10.86 -23.48 8.89
C LEU A 219 11.20 -23.55 7.39
N GLY A 220 12.49 -23.46 7.01
CA GLY A 220 12.92 -23.45 5.61
C GLY A 220 12.89 -22.06 4.94
N ALA A 221 12.72 -21.00 5.72
CA ALA A 221 12.74 -19.61 5.25
C ALA A 221 14.08 -18.92 5.57
N ILE A 222 14.42 -17.85 4.86
CA ILE A 222 15.55 -16.98 5.21
C ILE A 222 15.08 -15.94 6.22
N ASP A 223 15.89 -15.67 7.25
CA ASP A 223 15.63 -14.62 8.23
C ASP A 223 15.51 -13.26 7.55
N HIS A 224 14.47 -12.50 7.86
CA HIS A 224 14.23 -11.20 7.24
C HIS A 224 15.40 -10.23 7.45
N LEU A 225 16.00 -10.24 8.64
CA LEU A 225 17.07 -9.33 9.03
C LEU A 225 18.45 -9.79 8.54
N GLY A 226 18.60 -11.04 8.09
CA GLY A 226 19.88 -11.62 7.70
C GLY A 226 20.97 -11.39 8.76
N HIS A 227 22.08 -10.80 8.34
CA HIS A 227 23.25 -10.48 9.16
C HIS A 227 23.29 -9.01 9.60
N ASN A 228 22.22 -8.24 9.40
CA ASN A 228 22.23 -6.83 9.74
C ASN A 228 22.32 -6.60 11.27
N PHE A 229 22.75 -5.41 11.69
CA PHE A 229 22.91 -5.09 13.11
C PHE A 229 21.63 -5.30 13.95
N PHE A 230 20.44 -5.12 13.35
CA PHE A 230 19.17 -5.34 14.05
C PHE A 230 18.90 -6.82 14.31
N HIS A 231 19.44 -7.75 13.51
CA HIS A 231 19.37 -9.19 13.79
C HIS A 231 19.92 -9.50 15.18
N PHE A 232 21.07 -8.93 15.55
CA PHE A 232 21.69 -9.15 16.86
C PHE A 232 20.76 -8.80 18.04
N LEU A 233 19.90 -7.80 17.87
CA LEU A 233 18.95 -7.36 18.90
C LEU A 233 17.60 -8.11 18.83
N TYR A 234 17.17 -8.47 17.63
CA TYR A 234 15.82 -8.99 17.39
C TYR A 234 15.77 -10.53 17.31
N GLY A 235 16.83 -11.16 16.87
CA GLY A 235 16.94 -12.59 16.58
C GLY A 235 16.12 -13.03 15.35
N ASP A 236 16.33 -14.28 14.94
CA ASP A 236 15.73 -14.90 13.75
C ASP A 236 14.19 -14.75 13.69
N SER A 237 13.71 -14.25 12.54
CA SER A 237 12.31 -13.94 12.28
C SER A 237 11.94 -13.97 10.79
N ILE A 238 10.68 -14.28 10.50
CA ILE A 238 10.11 -14.13 9.15
C ILE A 238 9.07 -13.02 9.14
N TRP A 239 9.14 -12.13 8.15
CA TRP A 239 8.24 -10.98 8.01
C TRP A 239 7.59 -11.08 6.63
N VAL A 240 6.28 -10.88 6.51
CA VAL A 240 5.54 -11.07 5.25
C VAL A 240 6.16 -10.37 4.04
N ASP A 241 6.84 -9.24 4.28
CA ASP A 241 7.61 -8.46 3.32
C ASP A 241 8.62 -9.33 2.55
N SER A 242 9.29 -10.28 3.21
CA SER A 242 10.25 -11.19 2.60
C SER A 242 9.68 -12.01 1.44
N LEU A 243 8.37 -12.25 1.36
CA LEU A 243 7.79 -12.89 0.18
C LEU A 243 8.04 -12.06 -1.08
N MET A 244 7.96 -10.73 -0.98
CA MET A 244 8.30 -9.82 -2.08
C MET A 244 9.82 -9.83 -2.28
N MET A 245 10.57 -9.82 -1.18
CA MET A 245 12.01 -9.58 -1.28
C MET A 245 12.77 -10.76 -1.88
N ILE A 246 12.64 -11.94 -1.28
CA ILE A 246 13.35 -13.15 -1.71
C ILE A 246 12.49 -14.08 -2.54
N GLY A 247 11.17 -14.10 -2.31
CA GLY A 247 10.25 -15.02 -2.99
C GLY A 247 10.09 -14.66 -4.46
N VAL A 248 9.70 -13.41 -4.74
CA VAL A 248 9.51 -12.92 -6.12
C VAL A 248 10.82 -12.95 -6.90
N PHE A 249 11.90 -12.39 -6.34
CA PHE A 249 13.18 -12.41 -7.02
C PHE A 249 13.68 -13.84 -7.26
N GLY A 250 13.57 -14.73 -6.27
CA GLY A 250 13.96 -16.14 -6.40
C GLY A 250 13.19 -16.85 -7.52
N ALA A 251 11.86 -16.66 -7.59
CA ALA A 251 11.04 -17.26 -8.64
C ALA A 251 11.41 -16.75 -10.04
N GLN A 252 11.55 -15.42 -10.20
CA GLN A 252 11.92 -14.82 -11.48
C GLN A 252 13.34 -15.23 -11.91
N TRP A 253 14.29 -15.26 -10.97
CA TRP A 253 15.66 -15.70 -11.25
C TRP A 253 15.67 -17.16 -11.70
N ALA A 254 15.01 -18.04 -10.96
CA ALA A 254 14.91 -19.47 -11.27
C ALA A 254 14.30 -19.74 -12.64
N SER A 255 13.24 -19.00 -12.99
CA SER A 255 12.60 -19.07 -14.30
C SER A 255 13.55 -18.62 -15.41
N TYR A 256 14.29 -17.52 -15.21
CA TYR A 256 15.28 -17.01 -16.16
C TYR A 256 16.47 -17.96 -16.37
N THR A 257 16.96 -18.59 -15.30
CA THR A 257 18.13 -19.50 -15.36
C THR A 257 17.77 -20.98 -15.53
N HIS A 258 16.48 -21.31 -15.58
CA HIS A 258 15.96 -22.68 -15.59
C HIS A 258 16.42 -23.53 -14.38
N ASP A 259 16.51 -22.91 -13.20
CA ASP A 259 16.90 -23.57 -11.96
C ASP A 259 15.67 -24.06 -11.18
N ALA A 260 15.33 -25.34 -11.36
CA ALA A 260 14.19 -25.97 -10.70
C ALA A 260 14.29 -25.99 -9.16
N ALA A 261 15.49 -26.06 -8.58
CA ALA A 261 15.67 -26.10 -7.13
C ALA A 261 15.37 -24.74 -6.50
N THR A 262 15.81 -23.66 -7.14
CA THR A 262 15.46 -22.29 -6.72
C THR A 262 13.98 -22.00 -6.92
N LEU A 263 13.37 -22.52 -7.99
CA LEU A 263 11.94 -22.37 -8.22
C LEU A 263 11.13 -23.06 -7.10
N ASP A 264 11.48 -24.29 -6.72
CA ASP A 264 10.84 -24.99 -5.61
C ASP A 264 11.08 -24.29 -4.26
N PHE A 265 12.28 -23.72 -4.04
CA PHE A 265 12.52 -22.86 -2.88
C PHE A 265 11.56 -21.68 -2.83
N ALA A 266 11.42 -20.92 -3.93
CA ALA A 266 10.53 -19.77 -4.00
C ALA A 266 9.05 -20.18 -3.84
N ALA A 267 8.65 -21.28 -4.48
CA ALA A 267 7.29 -21.84 -4.38
C ALA A 267 6.93 -22.34 -2.98
N ARG A 268 7.92 -22.74 -2.16
CA ARG A 268 7.69 -23.12 -0.76
C ARG A 268 7.39 -21.94 0.16
N GLN A 269 7.90 -20.75 -0.14
CA GLN A 269 7.85 -19.63 0.81
C GLN A 269 6.41 -19.23 1.18
N PRO A 270 5.46 -19.07 0.24
CA PRO A 270 4.08 -18.73 0.61
C PRO A 270 3.45 -19.72 1.61
N GLY A 271 3.66 -21.02 1.42
CA GLY A 271 3.16 -22.06 2.33
C GLY A 271 3.77 -21.99 3.73
N ILE A 272 5.10 -21.81 3.81
CA ILE A 272 5.82 -21.64 5.08
C ILE A 272 5.30 -20.42 5.85
N TYR A 273 5.07 -19.30 5.15
CA TYR A 273 4.60 -18.08 5.78
C TYR A 273 3.14 -18.24 6.21
N ALA A 274 2.30 -18.84 5.36
CA ALA A 274 0.91 -19.10 5.68
C ALA A 274 0.75 -19.99 6.93
N SER A 275 1.60 -21.01 7.11
CA SER A 275 1.48 -21.96 8.22
C SER A 275 1.65 -21.32 9.61
N VAL A 276 2.29 -20.15 9.70
CA VAL A 276 2.53 -19.47 11.00
C VAL A 276 1.99 -18.03 11.05
N LEU A 277 1.64 -17.42 9.92
CA LEU A 277 1.17 -16.03 9.84
C LEU A 277 -0.26 -15.87 9.32
N GLN A 278 -0.78 -16.81 8.52
CA GLN A 278 -2.16 -16.70 8.01
C GLN A 278 -3.13 -17.05 9.13
N ASP A 279 -3.98 -16.10 9.48
CA ASP A 279 -5.05 -16.31 10.44
C ASP A 279 -6.19 -17.11 9.78
N PRO A 280 -6.56 -18.29 10.30
CA PRO A 280 -7.55 -19.14 9.65
C PRO A 280 -8.97 -18.57 9.69
N ALA A 281 -9.28 -17.68 10.63
CA ALA A 281 -10.61 -17.09 10.77
C ALA A 281 -10.87 -15.97 9.76
N THR A 282 -9.85 -15.15 9.48
CA THR A 282 -9.96 -13.99 8.60
C THR A 282 -9.33 -14.20 7.22
N GLY A 283 -8.43 -15.18 7.07
CA GLY A 283 -7.60 -15.37 5.88
C GLY A 283 -6.44 -14.37 5.76
N LEU A 284 -6.35 -13.38 6.66
CA LEU A 284 -5.35 -12.32 6.64
C LEU A 284 -4.06 -12.74 7.33
N PHE A 285 -2.95 -12.12 6.94
CA PHE A 285 -1.62 -12.38 7.48
C PHE A 285 -1.23 -11.41 8.57
N ARG A 286 -0.70 -11.96 9.67
CA ARG A 286 0.04 -11.19 10.68
C ARG A 286 1.40 -10.78 10.11
N HIS A 287 1.96 -9.68 10.62
CA HIS A 287 3.17 -9.10 10.03
C HIS A 287 4.39 -10.02 10.12
N ALA A 288 4.73 -10.52 11.31
CA ALA A 288 5.96 -11.30 11.48
C ALA A 288 5.84 -12.43 12.50
N TRP A 289 6.75 -13.39 12.40
CA TRP A 289 6.90 -14.52 13.29
C TRP A 289 8.33 -14.61 13.80
N LYS A 290 8.48 -14.63 15.12
CA LYS A 290 9.79 -14.77 15.78
C LYS A 290 10.10 -16.25 15.96
N ILE A 291 11.07 -16.74 15.18
CA ILE A 291 11.40 -18.17 15.06
C ILE A 291 11.89 -18.73 16.39
N THR A 292 12.73 -17.96 17.08
CA THR A 292 13.30 -18.30 18.39
C THR A 292 12.26 -18.52 19.48
N LYS A 293 11.14 -17.77 19.42
CA LYS A 293 10.07 -17.83 20.43
C LYS A 293 8.84 -18.63 20.00
N GLY A 294 8.72 -18.96 18.72
CA GLY A 294 7.53 -19.62 18.19
C GLY A 294 6.26 -18.79 18.37
N VAL A 295 6.34 -17.48 18.17
CA VAL A 295 5.19 -16.57 18.30
C VAL A 295 5.16 -15.51 17.22
N ALA A 296 3.97 -15.12 16.78
CA ALA A 296 3.79 -13.98 15.90
C ALA A 296 3.87 -12.64 16.66
N ILE A 297 4.27 -11.60 15.92
CA ILE A 297 4.49 -10.23 16.39
C ILE A 297 3.70 -9.28 15.48
N PRO A 298 2.78 -8.46 16.04
CA PRO A 298 2.39 -8.38 17.45
C PRO A 298 1.68 -9.65 17.92
N LYS A 299 1.78 -10.00 19.22
CA LYS A 299 1.08 -11.16 19.82
C LYS A 299 -0.44 -11.08 19.67
N SER A 300 -1.02 -9.91 19.86
CA SER A 300 -2.42 -9.65 19.53
C SER A 300 -2.56 -9.45 18.02
N PRO A 301 -3.53 -10.09 17.34
CA PRO A 301 -3.70 -9.95 15.90
C PRO A 301 -3.84 -8.47 15.45
N ALA A 302 -2.99 -8.11 14.50
CA ALA A 302 -3.00 -6.84 13.77
C ALA A 302 -2.68 -7.16 12.31
N PHE A 303 -3.64 -6.93 11.41
CA PHE A 303 -3.49 -7.24 9.99
C PHE A 303 -3.11 -5.96 9.25
N TRP A 304 -1.81 -5.67 9.27
CA TRP A 304 -1.24 -4.51 8.60
C TRP A 304 -1.44 -4.62 7.09
N LEU A 305 -2.03 -3.58 6.50
CA LEU A 305 -2.52 -3.62 5.12
C LEU A 305 -1.38 -3.82 4.12
N ARG A 306 -0.30 -3.01 4.20
CA ARG A 306 0.80 -3.14 3.24
C ARG A 306 1.47 -4.52 3.32
N GLY A 307 1.62 -5.09 4.52
CA GLY A 307 2.11 -6.45 4.68
C GLY A 307 1.22 -7.49 3.97
N ASN A 308 -0.10 -7.37 4.11
CA ASN A 308 -1.03 -8.25 3.37
C ASN A 308 -0.98 -7.99 1.86
N GLY A 309 -0.81 -6.74 1.44
CA GLY A 309 -0.55 -6.36 0.05
C GLY A 309 0.70 -7.02 -0.52
N TRP A 310 1.80 -7.09 0.26
CA TRP A 310 3.00 -7.84 -0.12
C TRP A 310 2.70 -9.31 -0.31
N VAL A 311 1.95 -9.94 0.59
CA VAL A 311 1.61 -11.38 0.45
C VAL A 311 0.92 -11.65 -0.88
N ILE A 312 -0.19 -10.98 -1.18
CA ILE A 312 -0.95 -11.28 -2.40
C ILE A 312 -0.21 -10.87 -3.68
N THR A 313 0.52 -9.77 -3.65
CA THR A 313 1.37 -9.35 -4.77
C THR A 313 2.45 -10.39 -5.04
N SER A 314 3.14 -10.85 -4.00
CA SER A 314 4.24 -11.81 -4.14
C SER A 314 3.75 -13.17 -4.60
N ILE A 315 2.61 -13.64 -4.07
CA ILE A 315 2.04 -14.91 -4.53
C ILE A 315 1.63 -14.80 -6.00
N ALA A 316 1.03 -13.67 -6.42
CA ALA A 316 0.66 -13.46 -7.82
C ALA A 316 1.88 -13.43 -8.75
N GLU A 317 2.97 -12.79 -8.32
CA GLU A 317 4.24 -12.79 -9.06
C GLU A 317 4.89 -14.18 -9.13
N ILE A 318 4.92 -14.92 -8.02
CA ILE A 318 5.47 -16.29 -8.00
C ILE A 318 4.63 -17.21 -8.89
N LEU A 319 3.30 -17.12 -8.83
CA LEU A 319 2.39 -17.93 -9.66
C LEU A 319 2.60 -17.74 -11.16
N ASP A 320 2.98 -16.53 -11.62
CA ASP A 320 3.29 -16.26 -13.03
C ASP A 320 4.56 -16.99 -13.49
N GLU A 321 5.48 -17.31 -12.58
CA GLU A 321 6.74 -18.01 -12.87
C GLU A 321 6.63 -19.53 -12.70
N LEU A 322 5.54 -20.04 -12.09
CA LEU A 322 5.32 -21.47 -11.91
C LEU A 322 4.70 -22.14 -13.14
N PRO A 323 5.21 -23.29 -13.60
CA PRO A 323 4.51 -24.07 -14.60
C PRO A 323 3.14 -24.53 -14.06
N PRO A 324 2.11 -24.68 -14.91
CA PRO A 324 0.79 -25.14 -14.48
C PRO A 324 0.80 -26.47 -13.71
N THR A 325 1.80 -27.32 -13.95
CA THR A 325 2.00 -28.64 -13.33
C THR A 325 2.79 -28.60 -12.01
N HIS A 326 3.26 -27.43 -11.56
CA HIS A 326 4.05 -27.34 -10.34
C HIS A 326 3.22 -27.82 -9.12
N PRO A 327 3.74 -28.73 -8.27
CA PRO A 327 2.95 -29.38 -7.22
C PRO A 327 2.40 -28.41 -6.16
N ARG A 328 3.04 -27.25 -5.98
CA ARG A 328 2.61 -26.21 -5.03
C ARG A 328 1.64 -25.18 -5.59
N ARG A 329 1.32 -25.24 -6.88
CA ARG A 329 0.52 -24.19 -7.53
C ARG A 329 -0.86 -24.03 -6.89
N GLU A 330 -1.55 -25.14 -6.62
CA GLU A 330 -2.87 -25.12 -5.97
C GLU A 330 -2.82 -24.66 -4.51
N GLU A 331 -1.74 -25.01 -3.78
CA GLU A 331 -1.49 -24.49 -2.42
C GLU A 331 -1.43 -22.95 -2.44
N LEU A 332 -0.64 -22.38 -3.36
CA LEU A 332 -0.47 -20.93 -3.52
C LEU A 332 -1.77 -20.25 -3.92
N LEU A 333 -2.52 -20.82 -4.87
CA LEU A 333 -3.84 -20.31 -5.26
C LEU A 333 -4.82 -20.32 -4.08
N GLY A 334 -4.80 -21.38 -3.25
CA GLY A 334 -5.60 -21.46 -2.04
C GLY A 334 -5.27 -20.35 -1.05
N ILE A 335 -3.98 -20.12 -0.78
CA ILE A 335 -3.52 -19.03 0.10
C ILE A 335 -3.94 -17.67 -0.46
N PHE A 336 -3.68 -17.43 -1.74
CA PHE A 336 -4.01 -16.19 -2.44
C PHE A 336 -5.51 -15.87 -2.36
N ARG A 337 -6.37 -16.83 -2.71
CA ARG A 337 -7.83 -16.69 -2.67
C ARG A 337 -8.35 -16.39 -1.26
N ARG A 338 -7.84 -17.08 -0.23
CA ARG A 338 -8.23 -16.82 1.17
C ARG A 338 -7.85 -15.41 1.62
N THR A 339 -6.63 -14.96 1.30
CA THR A 339 -6.18 -13.62 1.66
C THR A 339 -6.95 -12.54 0.92
N VAL A 340 -7.22 -12.72 -0.38
CA VAL A 340 -8.05 -11.81 -1.17
C VAL A 340 -9.46 -11.73 -0.59
N ALA A 341 -10.09 -12.86 -0.24
CA ALA A 341 -11.41 -12.86 0.38
C ALA A 341 -11.43 -12.08 1.72
N GLY A 342 -10.41 -12.29 2.57
CA GLY A 342 -10.25 -11.55 3.82
C GLY A 342 -10.08 -10.04 3.62
N LEU A 343 -9.32 -9.63 2.60
CA LEU A 343 -9.20 -8.24 2.21
C LEU A 343 -10.53 -7.70 1.68
N LEU A 344 -11.19 -8.37 0.74
CA LEU A 344 -12.46 -7.88 0.17
C LEU A 344 -13.54 -7.66 1.23
N ALA A 345 -13.61 -8.51 2.25
CA ALA A 345 -14.50 -8.34 3.41
C ALA A 345 -14.19 -7.07 4.24
N CYS A 346 -12.96 -6.56 4.13
CA CYS A 346 -12.49 -5.37 4.83
C CYS A 346 -12.48 -4.10 3.98
N GLN A 347 -12.73 -4.18 2.67
CA GLN A 347 -12.64 -3.03 1.78
C GLN A 347 -13.77 -2.03 2.07
N GLN A 348 -13.40 -0.76 2.18
CA GLN A 348 -14.35 0.32 2.44
C GLN A 348 -15.10 0.68 1.15
N PRO A 349 -16.29 1.30 1.23
CA PRO A 349 -17.04 1.62 0.01
C PRO A 349 -16.38 2.74 -0.82
N ASN A 350 -15.38 3.45 -0.27
CA ASN A 350 -14.54 4.41 -1.02
C ASN A 350 -13.34 3.73 -1.73
N GLY A 351 -13.32 2.39 -1.74
CA GLY A 351 -12.32 1.54 -2.39
C GLY A 351 -11.08 1.24 -1.56
N LEU A 352 -10.78 2.03 -0.54
CA LEU A 352 -9.58 1.86 0.26
C LEU A 352 -9.72 0.78 1.34
N TRP A 353 -8.58 0.40 1.89
CA TRP A 353 -8.47 -0.26 3.18
C TRP A 353 -7.77 0.65 4.18
N ASP A 354 -8.10 0.49 5.46
CA ASP A 354 -7.37 1.15 6.53
C ASP A 354 -6.00 0.48 6.73
N SER A 355 -5.02 1.23 7.25
CA SER A 355 -3.65 0.73 7.50
C SER A 355 -3.61 -0.55 8.35
N LEU A 356 -4.65 -0.78 9.16
CA LEU A 356 -5.00 -2.06 9.75
C LEU A 356 -6.32 -2.53 9.13
N ALA A 357 -6.25 -3.53 8.25
CA ALA A 357 -7.37 -3.93 7.40
C ALA A 357 -8.62 -4.35 8.20
N ASN A 358 -8.42 -5.07 9.31
CA ASN A 358 -9.50 -5.53 10.19
C ASN A 358 -9.94 -4.51 11.25
N LEU A 359 -9.35 -3.31 11.26
CA LEU A 359 -9.75 -2.21 12.13
C LEU A 359 -10.19 -1.00 11.30
N PRO A 360 -11.19 -1.21 10.42
CA PRO A 360 -11.80 -0.13 9.68
C PRO A 360 -12.34 0.94 10.62
N GLY A 361 -12.29 2.19 10.22
CA GLY A 361 -12.78 3.23 11.10
C GLY A 361 -11.73 3.74 12.09
N ALA A 362 -10.81 2.86 12.50
CA ALA A 362 -9.90 3.10 13.62
C ALA A 362 -8.55 3.67 13.18
N THR A 363 -8.16 3.48 11.92
CA THR A 363 -6.97 4.13 11.36
C THR A 363 -7.36 4.95 10.11
N TYR A 364 -6.45 5.07 9.15
CA TYR A 364 -6.66 5.84 7.93
C TYR A 364 -6.60 4.91 6.72
N GLY A 365 -7.47 5.17 5.74
CA GLY A 365 -7.36 4.65 4.39
C GLY A 365 -5.94 4.85 3.84
N GLU A 366 -5.23 3.75 3.63
CA GLU A 366 -3.79 3.70 3.38
C GLU A 366 -3.55 3.34 1.92
N THR A 367 -2.73 4.12 1.23
CA THR A 367 -2.70 4.11 -0.25
C THR A 367 -1.74 3.09 -0.84
N SER A 368 -0.64 2.74 -0.16
CA SER A 368 0.34 1.78 -0.70
C SER A 368 -0.19 0.35 -0.73
N GLY A 369 -0.71 -0.15 0.39
CA GLY A 369 -1.31 -1.47 0.49
C GLY A 369 -2.62 -1.58 -0.27
N THR A 370 -3.39 -0.50 -0.40
CA THR A 370 -4.55 -0.46 -1.32
C THR A 370 -4.08 -0.64 -2.77
N SER A 371 -2.99 0.02 -3.18
CA SER A 371 -2.47 -0.10 -4.55
C SER A 371 -1.94 -1.52 -4.84
N LEU A 372 -1.19 -2.11 -3.90
CA LEU A 372 -0.77 -3.52 -3.99
C LEU A 372 -1.97 -4.47 -4.10
N SER A 373 -3.03 -4.20 -3.34
CA SER A 373 -4.26 -5.01 -3.39
C SER A 373 -4.98 -4.86 -4.72
N ALA A 374 -5.09 -3.64 -5.26
CA ALA A 374 -5.66 -3.40 -6.58
C ALA A 374 -4.90 -4.17 -7.67
N TYR A 375 -3.56 -4.06 -7.66
CA TYR A 375 -2.68 -4.80 -8.57
C TYR A 375 -2.93 -6.31 -8.52
N ALA A 376 -2.77 -6.91 -7.34
CA ALA A 376 -2.83 -8.36 -7.20
C ALA A 376 -4.24 -8.91 -7.50
N ILE A 377 -5.31 -8.22 -7.09
CA ILE A 377 -6.68 -8.65 -7.40
C ILE A 377 -6.94 -8.57 -8.91
N ALA A 378 -6.57 -7.47 -9.58
CA ALA A 378 -6.74 -7.33 -11.02
C ALA A 378 -5.98 -8.43 -11.79
N LYS A 379 -4.71 -8.64 -11.44
CA LYS A 379 -3.88 -9.71 -11.99
C LYS A 379 -4.50 -11.09 -11.77
N GLY A 380 -5.02 -11.35 -10.57
CA GLY A 380 -5.71 -12.60 -10.25
C GLY A 380 -6.97 -12.83 -11.09
N VAL A 381 -7.69 -11.78 -11.46
CA VAL A 381 -8.83 -11.89 -12.39
C VAL A 381 -8.34 -12.14 -13.82
N HIS A 382 -7.37 -11.36 -14.32
CA HIS A 382 -6.79 -11.55 -15.66
C HIS A 382 -6.24 -12.95 -15.89
N ARG A 383 -5.68 -13.56 -14.85
CA ARG A 383 -5.12 -14.92 -14.91
C ARG A 383 -6.15 -16.03 -14.62
N GLY A 384 -7.41 -15.68 -14.37
CA GLY A 384 -8.49 -16.63 -14.06
C GLY A 384 -8.37 -17.30 -12.68
N TRP A 385 -7.59 -16.73 -11.76
CA TRP A 385 -7.43 -17.24 -10.39
C TRP A 385 -8.57 -16.79 -9.48
N LEU A 386 -9.21 -15.66 -9.82
CA LEU A 386 -10.33 -15.06 -9.11
C LEU A 386 -11.56 -14.92 -10.03
N PRO A 387 -12.78 -14.89 -9.47
CA PRO A 387 -14.00 -14.57 -10.22
C PRO A 387 -13.94 -13.18 -10.87
N ALA A 388 -14.57 -13.05 -12.05
CA ALA A 388 -14.57 -11.80 -12.83
C ALA A 388 -15.16 -10.60 -12.06
N GLU A 389 -16.14 -10.83 -11.17
CA GLU A 389 -16.75 -9.78 -10.34
C GLU A 389 -15.74 -9.06 -9.43
N ASN A 390 -14.62 -9.69 -9.09
CA ASN A 390 -13.57 -9.07 -8.28
C ASN A 390 -12.86 -7.93 -9.00
N MET A 391 -12.96 -7.84 -10.34
CA MET A 391 -12.41 -6.72 -11.11
C MET A 391 -13.01 -5.39 -10.69
N ALA A 392 -14.32 -5.35 -10.43
CA ALA A 392 -14.99 -4.14 -9.95
C ALA A 392 -14.39 -3.66 -8.60
N ARG A 393 -13.95 -4.58 -7.75
CA ARG A 393 -13.31 -4.27 -6.45
C ARG A 393 -11.88 -3.77 -6.61
N ALA A 394 -11.12 -4.33 -7.56
CA ALA A 394 -9.79 -3.84 -7.92
C ALA A 394 -9.84 -2.42 -8.52
N LYS A 395 -10.76 -2.19 -9.46
CA LYS A 395 -10.98 -0.87 -10.09
C LYS A 395 -11.41 0.17 -9.06
N LEU A 396 -12.32 -0.19 -8.15
CA LEU A 396 -12.74 0.70 -7.07
C LEU A 396 -11.56 1.07 -6.14
N ALA A 397 -10.67 0.13 -5.83
CA ALA A 397 -9.47 0.40 -5.06
C ALA A 397 -8.52 1.38 -5.78
N PHE A 398 -8.24 1.13 -7.06
CA PHE A 398 -7.36 1.98 -7.86
C PHE A 398 -7.94 3.39 -8.06
N ALA A 399 -9.24 3.50 -8.35
CA ALA A 399 -9.95 4.77 -8.43
C ALA A 399 -9.91 5.51 -7.08
N GLY A 400 -10.11 4.80 -5.97
CA GLY A 400 -10.04 5.35 -4.62
C GLY A 400 -8.67 5.95 -4.29
N VAL A 401 -7.57 5.31 -4.71
CA VAL A 401 -6.22 5.89 -4.54
C VAL A 401 -6.02 7.07 -5.48
N THR A 402 -6.41 6.94 -6.75
CA THR A 402 -6.28 7.98 -7.78
C THR A 402 -6.98 9.28 -7.39
N ALA A 403 -8.17 9.18 -6.79
CA ALA A 403 -8.95 10.33 -6.32
C ALA A 403 -8.29 11.09 -5.14
N ARG A 404 -7.27 10.49 -4.50
CA ARG A 404 -6.52 11.10 -3.39
C ARG A 404 -5.18 11.67 -3.82
N LEU A 405 -4.78 11.49 -5.07
CA LEU A 405 -3.57 12.12 -5.59
C LEU A 405 -3.72 13.64 -5.54
N LEU A 406 -2.69 14.32 -5.05
CA LEU A 406 -2.68 15.76 -4.89
C LEU A 406 -2.05 16.39 -6.14
N PRO A 407 -2.73 17.33 -6.80
CA PRO A 407 -2.14 18.01 -7.96
C PRO A 407 -0.91 18.81 -7.52
N LYS A 408 0.13 18.76 -8.35
CA LYS A 408 1.38 19.52 -8.23
C LYS A 408 1.68 20.23 -9.54
N ARG A 409 2.42 21.33 -9.48
CA ARG A 409 2.92 22.02 -10.67
C ARG A 409 4.44 21.91 -10.70
N SER A 410 4.99 21.49 -11.83
CA SER A 410 6.44 21.56 -12.07
C SER A 410 6.90 23.01 -12.15
N GLY A 411 8.22 23.25 -12.13
CA GLY A 411 8.79 24.57 -12.41
C GLY A 411 8.45 25.11 -13.81
N SER A 412 8.10 24.24 -14.77
CA SER A 412 7.62 24.60 -16.11
C SER A 412 6.10 24.77 -16.21
N GLY A 413 5.35 24.62 -15.11
CA GLY A 413 3.89 24.72 -15.07
C GLY A 413 3.13 23.43 -15.44
N ALA A 414 3.83 22.35 -15.78
CA ALA A 414 3.20 21.06 -16.09
C ALA A 414 2.46 20.49 -14.87
N LEU A 415 1.28 19.90 -15.09
CA LEU A 415 0.51 19.24 -14.05
C LEU A 415 1.13 17.87 -13.73
N LEU A 416 1.50 17.70 -12.47
CA LEU A 416 2.02 16.46 -11.90
C LEU A 416 1.16 16.03 -10.70
N TYR A 417 1.48 14.88 -10.09
CA TYR A 417 0.77 14.38 -8.92
C TYR A 417 1.73 13.97 -7.81
N SER A 418 1.28 14.18 -6.57
CA SER A 418 1.89 13.65 -5.34
C SER A 418 0.93 12.65 -4.71
N MET A 419 1.46 11.53 -4.21
CA MET A 419 0.67 10.46 -3.61
C MET A 419 0.73 10.54 -2.08
N PRO A 420 -0.37 10.91 -1.40
CA PRO A 420 -0.40 10.99 0.05
C PRO A 420 -0.80 9.66 0.70
N ARG A 421 -0.79 9.64 2.04
CA ARG A 421 -1.34 8.58 2.90
C ARG A 421 -0.70 7.20 2.70
N ILE A 422 0.57 7.20 2.32
CA ILE A 422 1.41 6.02 2.34
C ILE A 422 1.82 5.77 3.79
N SER A 423 1.55 4.58 4.30
CA SER A 423 1.99 4.21 5.65
C SER A 423 3.52 4.21 5.72
N TRP A 424 4.12 4.80 6.76
CA TRP A 424 5.58 4.82 6.93
C TRP A 424 6.21 3.42 7.03
N SER A 425 7.52 3.31 6.80
CA SER A 425 8.26 2.06 6.98
C SER A 425 8.02 1.52 8.40
N THR A 426 7.64 0.25 8.51
CA THR A 426 7.11 -0.31 9.75
C THR A 426 7.81 -1.62 10.03
N ASN A 427 8.46 -1.70 11.20
CA ASN A 427 8.96 -2.97 11.74
C ASN A 427 7.88 -3.62 12.62
N PRO A 428 7.94 -4.94 12.86
CA PRO A 428 6.98 -5.59 13.73
C PRO A 428 7.08 -5.10 15.17
N MET A 429 5.98 -4.53 15.66
CA MET A 429 5.86 -3.88 16.97
C MET A 429 4.59 -4.36 17.71
N PRO A 430 4.30 -3.92 18.94
CA PRO A 430 3.01 -4.18 19.59
C PRO A 430 1.84 -3.59 18.78
N LYS A 431 0.63 -4.15 18.92
CA LYS A 431 -0.56 -3.76 18.14
C LYS A 431 -0.84 -2.26 18.17
N PHE A 432 -0.68 -1.62 19.32
CA PHE A 432 -0.87 -0.17 19.48
C PHE A 432 0.09 0.67 18.61
N GLY A 433 1.30 0.18 18.37
CA GLY A 433 2.24 0.87 17.46
C GLY A 433 1.71 0.95 16.03
N TYR A 434 1.02 -0.09 15.55
CA TYR A 434 0.44 -0.07 14.20
C TYR A 434 -0.68 0.97 14.03
N THR A 435 -1.45 1.23 15.09
CA THR A 435 -2.50 2.26 15.05
C THR A 435 -1.91 3.68 14.94
N LEU A 436 -0.63 3.84 15.24
CA LEU A 436 0.08 5.12 15.24
C LEU A 436 1.03 5.31 14.04
N ILE A 437 1.07 4.37 13.09
CA ILE A 437 1.96 4.49 11.94
C ILE A 437 1.62 5.76 11.15
N PRO A 438 2.56 6.70 10.96
CA PRO A 438 2.26 7.95 10.29
C PRO A 438 1.91 7.72 8.81
N ALA A 439 0.98 8.54 8.33
CA ALA A 439 0.61 8.66 6.94
C ALA A 439 1.49 9.74 6.28
N VAL A 440 2.28 9.37 5.29
CA VAL A 440 3.22 10.26 4.59
C VAL A 440 2.97 10.31 3.09
N SER A 441 3.62 11.23 2.40
CA SER A 441 3.51 11.38 0.95
C SER A 441 4.77 10.92 0.23
N ASP A 442 4.61 10.53 -1.04
CA ASP A 442 5.70 10.33 -2.00
C ASP A 442 6.82 9.39 -1.51
N MET A 443 6.46 8.29 -0.83
CA MET A 443 7.41 7.22 -0.53
C MET A 443 7.53 6.29 -1.74
N SER A 444 8.77 5.92 -2.10
CA SER A 444 9.09 5.09 -3.28
C SER A 444 8.21 3.86 -3.42
N TYR A 445 8.08 3.07 -2.35
CA TYR A 445 7.30 1.83 -2.35
C TYR A 445 5.79 2.06 -2.52
N GLY A 446 5.26 3.19 -2.05
CA GLY A 446 3.85 3.53 -2.27
C GLY A 446 3.59 3.98 -3.69
N VAL A 447 4.46 4.83 -4.23
CA VAL A 447 4.40 5.26 -5.63
C VAL A 447 4.57 4.04 -6.55
N GLY A 448 5.57 3.19 -6.32
CA GLY A 448 5.81 1.99 -7.10
C GLY A 448 4.62 1.02 -7.12
N ALA A 449 3.98 0.81 -5.96
CA ALA A 449 2.75 0.01 -5.88
C ALA A 449 1.61 0.59 -6.74
N TYR A 450 1.47 1.92 -6.78
CA TYR A 450 0.49 2.57 -7.66
C TYR A 450 0.84 2.38 -9.14
N LEU A 451 2.12 2.51 -9.53
CA LEU A 451 2.55 2.28 -10.91
C LEU A 451 2.29 0.83 -11.36
N LEU A 452 2.55 -0.15 -10.50
CA LEU A 452 2.20 -1.56 -10.75
C LEU A 452 0.70 -1.73 -11.02
N ALA A 453 -0.15 -1.17 -10.16
CA ALA A 453 -1.60 -1.24 -10.33
C ALA A 453 -2.06 -0.55 -11.62
N ALA A 454 -1.51 0.62 -11.95
CA ALA A 454 -1.85 1.36 -13.16
C ALA A 454 -1.48 0.59 -14.43
N ALA A 455 -0.32 -0.06 -14.45
CA ALA A 455 0.13 -0.89 -15.56
C ALA A 455 -0.74 -2.14 -15.74
N GLU A 456 -1.14 -2.80 -14.65
CA GLU A 456 -2.02 -3.97 -14.73
C GLU A 456 -3.44 -3.60 -15.19
N LEU A 457 -3.95 -2.43 -14.76
CA LEU A 457 -5.30 -1.95 -15.07
C LEU A 457 -5.38 -1.09 -16.35
N GLN A 458 -4.32 -1.03 -17.16
CA GLN A 458 -4.22 -0.07 -18.27
C GLN A 458 -5.28 -0.23 -19.37
N ASN A 459 -5.81 -1.45 -19.53
CA ASN A 459 -6.81 -1.78 -20.53
C ASN A 459 -8.23 -1.87 -19.93
N GLU A 460 -8.38 -1.58 -18.64
CA GLU A 460 -9.69 -1.56 -17.99
C GLU A 460 -10.42 -0.25 -18.28
N GLU A 461 -11.71 -0.36 -18.62
CA GLU A 461 -12.58 0.81 -18.76
C GLU A 461 -12.98 1.31 -17.37
N PHE A 462 -12.69 2.56 -17.01
CA PHE A 462 -13.08 3.11 -15.71
C PHE A 462 -14.39 3.89 -15.75
#